data_AF-A0A2N0MMD0-F1
#
_entry.id   AF-A0A2N0MMD0-F1
#
_cell.length_a   1.000
_cell.length_b   1.000
_cell.length_c   1.000
_cell.angle_alpha   90.00
_cell.angle_beta   90.00
_cell.angle_gamma   90.00
#
_symmetry.space_group_name_H-M   'P 1'
#
loop_
_entity.id
_entity.type
_entity.pdbx_description
1 polymer ?
#
loop_
_entity_poly.entity_id
_entity_poly.type
_entity_poly.pdbx_seq_one_letter_code
_entity_poly.pdbx_strand_id
1 'polypeptide(L)'
;MAQSNGPYPVQFSVDYLEEPRDRMSVFLRLIMIIPIAIVLAVISGQSGGMPSFGGAAGGILLLGPLLIIVFRRKYPRWWFDWNLALTRFTNRATAYLFMMGDQYPATDEEQAVHLDIPYPDVERDLNPWLPIMKWLLAIPYYIVLAFLWIALVIAVLIAWVSILVTGRYPMGLFEFVVGVMRWSNRVSAYAFLLATDVYPPFRLSP
;
A
#
# COMPACT_ATOMS: atom_id res chain seq x y z
N MET A 1 30.74 -8.75 -3.19
CA MET A 1 30.74 -7.40 -2.58
C MET A 1 29.48 -6.67 -3.04
N ALA A 2 28.54 -6.47 -2.12
CA ALA A 2 27.56 -5.37 -2.11
C ALA A 2 26.69 -5.58 -0.86
N GLN A 3 27.20 -5.12 0.27
CA GLN A 3 26.38 -4.93 1.47
C GLN A 3 25.40 -3.80 1.15
N SER A 4 24.14 -4.10 0.85
CA SER A 4 23.10 -3.09 0.73
C SER A 4 22.55 -2.76 2.13
N ASN A 5 23.33 -1.99 2.90
CA ASN A 5 22.84 -1.25 4.07
C ASN A 5 22.19 0.08 3.65
N GLY A 6 21.54 0.12 2.48
CA GLY A 6 20.75 1.25 2.01
C GLY A 6 19.26 1.01 2.27
N PRO A 7 18.47 2.06 2.54
CA PRO A 7 17.02 1.96 2.63
C PRO A 7 16.44 1.30 1.36
N TYR A 8 15.50 0.37 1.52
CA TYR A 8 14.81 -0.27 0.39
C TYR A 8 14.17 0.82 -0.50
N PRO A 9 14.18 0.71 -1.84
CA PRO A 9 13.76 1.80 -2.73
C PRO A 9 12.33 2.30 -2.49
N VAL A 10 11.45 1.43 -1.99
CA VAL A 10 10.07 1.80 -1.62
C VAL A 10 10.04 2.25 -0.17
N GLN A 11 9.76 3.53 0.03
CA GLN A 11 9.63 4.15 1.36
C GLN A 11 8.17 4.45 1.66
N PHE A 12 7.73 4.02 2.84
CA PHE A 12 6.38 4.25 3.33
C PHE A 12 6.41 4.65 4.80
N SER A 13 5.82 5.80 5.09
CA SER A 13 5.67 6.32 6.45
C SER A 13 4.29 6.98 6.63
N VAL A 14 3.80 6.96 7.87
CA VAL A 14 2.55 7.59 8.25
C VAL A 14 2.83 8.41 9.50
N ASP A 15 2.41 9.67 9.51
CA ASP A 15 2.62 10.56 10.65
C ASP A 15 1.70 10.15 11.81
N TYR A 16 2.28 10.02 13.01
CA TYR A 16 1.52 9.68 14.20
C TYR A 16 0.88 10.94 14.80
N LEU A 17 -0.44 10.90 15.01
CA LEU A 17 -1.18 11.96 15.69
C LEU A 17 -1.10 11.75 17.20
N GLU A 18 -0.37 12.65 17.89
CA GLU A 18 -0.25 12.67 19.36
C GLU A 18 -1.49 13.26 20.05
N GLU A 19 -2.28 14.05 19.31
CA GLU A 19 -3.47 14.72 19.82
C GLU A 19 -4.63 13.74 20.10
N PRO A 20 -5.43 13.98 21.15
CA PRO A 20 -6.61 13.18 21.44
C PRO A 20 -7.67 13.35 20.34
N ARG A 21 -8.20 12.24 19.85
CA ARG A 21 -9.14 12.21 18.72
C ARG A 21 -10.57 12.41 19.15
N ASP A 22 -11.36 12.99 18.24
CA ASP A 22 -12.80 13.00 18.39
C ASP A 22 -13.39 11.59 18.18
N ARG A 23 -14.03 11.09 19.23
CA ARG A 23 -14.64 9.75 19.28
C ARG A 23 -15.79 9.62 18.29
N MET A 24 -16.54 10.70 18.05
CA MET A 24 -17.68 10.68 17.14
C MET A 24 -17.20 10.55 15.69
N SER A 25 -16.17 11.32 15.30
CA SER A 25 -15.49 11.15 14.02
C SER A 25 -14.99 9.71 13.81
N VAL A 26 -14.34 9.11 14.81
CA VAL A 26 -13.83 7.73 14.73
C VAL A 26 -14.93 6.69 14.58
N PHE A 27 -16.07 6.86 15.27
CA PHE A 27 -17.22 5.97 15.11
C PHE A 27 -17.86 6.10 13.73
N LEU A 28 -18.05 7.33 13.25
CA LEU A 28 -18.69 7.61 11.97
C LEU A 28 -17.81 7.31 10.75
N ARG A 29 -16.50 7.06 10.92
CA ARG A 29 -15.58 6.72 9.83
C ARG A 29 -16.03 5.60 8.93
N LEU A 30 -16.63 4.55 9.50
CA LEU A 30 -17.14 3.41 8.73
C LEU A 30 -18.23 3.83 7.73
N ILE A 31 -18.99 4.87 8.05
CA ILE A 31 -20.00 5.45 7.16
C ILE A 31 -19.35 6.45 6.21
N MET A 32 -18.48 7.33 6.74
CA MET A 32 -17.83 8.37 5.95
C MET A 32 -16.92 7.80 4.86
N ILE A 33 -16.33 6.61 5.04
CA ILE A 33 -15.47 6.01 4.03
C ILE A 33 -16.23 5.46 2.82
N ILE A 34 -17.55 5.22 2.93
CA ILE A 34 -18.35 4.57 1.89
C ILE A 34 -18.19 5.24 0.50
N PRO A 35 -18.27 6.57 0.35
CA PRO A 35 -18.10 7.22 -0.95
C PRO A 35 -16.72 6.96 -1.57
N ILE A 36 -15.65 7.03 -0.78
CA ILE A 36 -14.29 6.74 -1.25
C ILE A 36 -14.12 5.27 -1.55
N ALA A 37 -14.70 4.38 -0.74
CA ALA A 37 -14.68 2.95 -1.00
C ALA A 37 -15.36 2.61 -2.34
N ILE A 38 -16.46 3.30 -2.69
CA ILE A 38 -17.11 3.17 -4.00
C ILE A 38 -16.19 3.68 -5.11
N VAL A 39 -15.62 4.88 -4.96
CA VAL A 39 -14.68 5.44 -5.95
C VAL A 39 -13.51 4.49 -6.17
N LEU A 40 -12.91 3.98 -5.09
CA LEU A 40 -11.84 3.01 -5.16
C LEU A 40 -12.27 1.71 -5.80
N ALA A 41 -13.45 1.16 -5.48
CA ALA A 41 -13.95 -0.07 -6.10
C ALA A 41 -14.16 0.09 -7.62
N VAL A 42 -14.71 1.22 -8.04
CA VAL A 42 -14.92 1.55 -9.45
C VAL A 42 -13.58 1.73 -10.18
N ILE A 43 -12.66 2.49 -9.60
CA ILE A 43 -11.35 2.76 -10.20
C ILE A 43 -10.48 1.50 -10.18
N SER A 44 -10.49 0.71 -9.10
CA SER A 44 -9.64 -0.47 -8.95
C SER A 44 -10.18 -1.70 -9.68
N GLY A 45 -11.44 -1.67 -10.13
CA GLY A 45 -12.12 -2.81 -10.73
C GLY A 45 -12.40 -3.94 -9.73
N GLN A 46 -12.33 -3.66 -8.41
CA GLN A 46 -12.62 -4.64 -7.37
C GLN A 46 -14.12 -4.78 -7.10
N SER A 47 -14.64 -6.00 -7.17
CA SER A 47 -15.93 -6.36 -6.58
C SER A 47 -15.72 -6.87 -5.14
N GLY A 48 -16.16 -6.08 -4.16
CA GLY A 48 -16.13 -6.44 -2.73
C GLY A 48 -15.12 -5.61 -1.95
N GLY A 49 -15.61 -4.79 -1.01
CA GLY A 49 -14.91 -3.68 -0.32
C GLY A 49 -13.75 -4.04 0.61
N MET A 50 -12.96 -5.06 0.30
CA MET A 50 -11.68 -5.34 0.95
C MET A 50 -10.56 -4.84 0.02
N PRO A 51 -9.65 -3.94 0.43
CA PRO A 51 -8.57 -3.47 -0.43
C PRO A 51 -7.69 -4.64 -0.89
N SER A 52 -7.78 -5.04 -2.17
CA SER A 52 -6.88 -6.04 -2.74
C SER A 52 -5.74 -5.28 -3.41
N PHE A 53 -4.51 -5.59 -2.99
CA PHE A 53 -3.30 -5.01 -3.56
C PHE A 53 -2.97 -5.55 -4.96
N GLY A 54 -3.88 -6.32 -5.55
CA GLY A 54 -3.92 -6.68 -6.96
C GLY A 54 -5.38 -6.74 -7.41
N GLY A 55 -5.78 -5.83 -8.30
CA GLY A 55 -7.13 -5.75 -8.87
C GLY A 55 -7.03 -5.67 -10.39
N ALA A 56 -7.60 -6.66 -11.08
CA ALA A 56 -7.73 -6.67 -12.53
C ALA A 56 -9.05 -6.01 -12.96
N ALA A 57 -9.03 -5.40 -14.15
CA ALA A 57 -10.09 -4.68 -14.87
C ALA A 57 -10.25 -3.17 -14.60
N GLY A 58 -9.45 -2.54 -13.73
CA GLY A 58 -9.40 -1.08 -13.60
C GLY A 58 -8.24 -0.56 -12.74
N GLY A 59 -7.81 -1.37 -11.76
CA GLY A 59 -6.72 -1.07 -10.81
C GLY A 59 -5.33 -1.08 -11.43
N ILE A 60 -4.29 -1.33 -10.61
CA ILE A 60 -2.88 -1.33 -11.06
C ILE A 60 -2.80 -2.04 -12.41
N LEU A 61 -2.62 -1.24 -13.44
CA LEU A 61 -2.81 -1.65 -14.81
C LEU A 61 -1.56 -2.43 -15.17
N LEU A 62 -1.57 -3.74 -14.94
CA LEU A 62 -0.36 -4.57 -14.89
C LEU A 62 0.04 -5.15 -16.24
N LEU A 63 -0.93 -5.68 -16.98
CA LEU A 63 -0.65 -6.40 -18.22
C LEU A 63 -0.03 -5.47 -19.28
N GLY A 64 -0.49 -4.21 -19.35
CA GLY A 64 0.06 -3.23 -20.27
C GLY A 64 1.55 -2.94 -20.06
N PRO A 65 1.97 -2.45 -18.89
CA PRO A 65 3.37 -2.20 -18.56
C PRO A 65 4.21 -3.46 -18.64
N LEU A 66 3.69 -4.61 -18.19
CA LEU A 66 4.40 -5.88 -18.31
C LEU A 66 4.76 -6.17 -19.77
N LEU A 67 3.80 -6.09 -20.70
CA LEU A 67 4.06 -6.34 -22.11
C LEU A 67 5.01 -5.31 -22.72
N ILE A 68 4.86 -4.02 -22.38
CA ILE A 68 5.76 -2.97 -22.90
C ILE A 68 7.18 -3.14 -22.33
N ILE A 69 7.34 -3.55 -21.07
CA ILE A 69 8.65 -3.85 -20.48
C ILE A 69 9.26 -5.07 -21.18
N VAL A 70 8.50 -6.14 -21.39
CA VAL A 70 8.97 -7.36 -22.07
C VAL A 70 9.41 -7.08 -23.51
N PHE A 71 8.56 -6.42 -24.30
CA PHE A 71 8.77 -6.24 -25.75
C PHE A 71 9.54 -4.99 -26.13
N ARG A 72 9.39 -3.90 -25.36
CA ARG A 72 9.95 -2.58 -25.67
C ARG A 72 10.97 -2.10 -24.65
N ARG A 73 11.21 -2.85 -23.56
CA ARG A 73 12.11 -2.47 -22.46
C ARG A 73 11.87 -1.04 -21.97
N LYS A 74 10.60 -0.64 -21.93
CA LYS A 74 10.19 0.72 -21.59
C LYS A 74 8.99 0.68 -20.65
N TYR A 75 9.01 1.53 -19.64
CA TYR A 75 7.87 1.77 -18.76
C TYR A 75 7.37 3.20 -19.01
N PRO A 76 6.23 3.41 -19.70
CA PRO A 76 5.68 4.74 -19.90
C PRO A 76 5.47 5.51 -18.58
N ARG A 77 6.00 6.73 -18.49
CA ARG A 77 5.92 7.56 -17.27
C ARG A 77 4.48 7.79 -16.82
N TRP A 78 3.60 8.22 -17.72
CA TRP A 78 2.18 8.45 -17.41
C TRP A 78 1.48 7.24 -16.78
N TRP A 79 1.90 6.02 -17.14
CA TRP A 79 1.32 4.79 -16.64
C TRP A 79 1.85 4.46 -15.24
N PHE A 80 3.17 4.64 -15.04
CA PHE A 80 3.76 4.57 -13.72
C PHE A 80 3.15 5.61 -12.78
N ASP A 81 3.01 6.85 -13.23
CA ASP A 81 2.43 7.96 -12.48
C ASP A 81 0.98 7.67 -12.08
N TRP A 82 0.18 7.07 -12.98
CA TRP A 82 -1.17 6.59 -12.66
C TRP A 82 -1.16 5.51 -11.56
N ASN A 83 -0.34 4.46 -11.72
CA ASN A 83 -0.27 3.40 -10.73
C ASN A 83 0.24 3.92 -9.38
N LEU A 84 1.21 4.86 -9.39
CA LEU A 84 1.74 5.50 -8.18
C LEU A 84 0.68 6.36 -7.49
N ALA A 85 -0.04 7.20 -8.25
CA ALA A 85 -1.12 8.03 -7.73
C ALA A 85 -2.25 7.20 -7.13
N LEU A 86 -2.66 6.13 -7.82
CA LEU A 86 -3.67 5.20 -7.31
C LEU A 86 -3.20 4.53 -6.02
N THR A 87 -1.95 4.07 -5.98
CA THR A 87 -1.37 3.43 -4.78
C THR A 87 -1.30 4.41 -3.61
N ARG A 88 -0.93 5.68 -3.84
CA ARG A 88 -0.95 6.75 -2.83
C ARG A 88 -2.37 6.97 -2.29
N PHE A 89 -3.35 7.12 -3.18
CA PHE A 89 -4.75 7.32 -2.79
C PHE A 89 -5.31 6.12 -2.01
N THR A 90 -5.05 4.88 -2.45
CA THR A 90 -5.42 3.66 -1.73
C THR A 90 -4.81 3.61 -0.34
N ASN A 91 -3.53 3.98 -0.19
CA ASN A 91 -2.89 4.02 1.13
C ASN A 91 -3.50 5.09 2.04
N ARG A 92 -3.83 6.28 1.53
CA ARG A 92 -4.55 7.31 2.30
C ARG A 92 -5.92 6.83 2.79
N ALA A 93 -6.69 6.22 1.89
CA ALA A 93 -8.00 5.65 2.24
C ALA A 93 -7.88 4.51 3.26
N THR A 94 -6.86 3.67 3.11
CA THR A 94 -6.58 2.56 4.02
C THR A 94 -6.13 3.07 5.40
N ALA A 95 -5.28 4.10 5.44
CA ALA A 95 -4.88 4.75 6.68
C ALA A 95 -6.08 5.39 7.39
N TYR A 96 -7.01 5.99 6.66
CA TYR A 96 -8.26 6.51 7.22
C TYR A 96 -9.15 5.39 7.77
N LEU A 97 -9.31 4.29 7.02
CA LEU A 97 -10.07 3.10 7.43
C LEU A 97 -9.50 2.46 8.69
N PHE A 98 -8.17 2.37 8.81
CA PHE A 98 -7.48 1.78 9.96
C PHE A 98 -7.25 2.76 11.10
N MET A 99 -7.94 3.91 11.05
CA MET A 99 -7.89 4.96 12.05
C MET A 99 -6.47 5.48 12.31
N MET A 100 -5.60 5.54 11.31
CA MET A 100 -4.26 6.11 11.48
C MET A 100 -4.29 7.63 11.45
N GLY A 101 -5.03 8.21 10.50
CA GLY A 101 -5.19 9.66 10.34
C GLY A 101 -6.63 10.11 10.56
N ASP A 102 -6.83 11.39 10.84
CA ASP A 102 -8.16 11.98 11.08
C ASP A 102 -8.70 12.76 9.88
N GLN A 103 -7.83 13.10 8.93
CA GLN A 103 -8.19 13.82 7.72
C GLN A 103 -8.90 12.89 6.75
N TYR A 104 -9.98 13.38 6.15
CA TYR A 104 -10.64 12.68 5.07
C TYR A 104 -9.67 12.51 3.88
N PRO A 105 -9.62 11.34 3.21
CA PRO A 105 -8.62 11.08 2.18
C PRO A 105 -8.79 12.03 0.99
N ALA A 106 -7.78 12.87 0.75
CA ALA A 106 -7.69 13.70 -0.44
C ALA A 106 -7.26 12.85 -1.64
N THR A 107 -7.71 13.22 -2.84
CA THR A 107 -7.39 12.48 -4.08
C THR A 107 -6.03 12.88 -4.63
N ASP A 108 -5.66 14.14 -4.50
CA ASP A 108 -4.50 14.79 -5.11
C ASP A 108 -3.50 15.32 -4.08
N GLU A 109 -3.98 15.92 -2.98
CA GLU A 109 -3.13 16.53 -1.96
C GLU A 109 -2.27 15.51 -1.18
N GLU A 110 -1.06 15.93 -0.82
CA GLU A 110 -0.23 15.21 0.13
C GLU A 110 -0.81 15.36 1.54
N GLN A 111 -0.85 14.25 2.27
CA GLN A 111 -1.41 14.16 3.63
C GLN A 111 -0.41 13.40 4.51
N ALA A 112 -0.84 13.01 5.71
CA ALA A 112 -0.05 12.25 6.69
C ALA A 112 0.47 10.87 6.21
N VAL A 113 0.30 10.50 4.94
CA VAL A 113 0.71 9.22 4.36
C VAL A 113 1.69 9.48 3.22
N HIS A 114 2.96 9.15 3.47
CA HIS A 114 4.06 9.38 2.54
C HIS A 114 4.46 8.06 1.89
N LEU A 115 4.35 8.00 0.55
CA LEU A 115 4.78 6.87 -0.27
C LEU A 115 5.67 7.36 -1.40
N ASP A 116 6.94 6.99 -1.31
CA ASP A 116 7.95 7.26 -2.31
C ASP A 116 8.39 5.98 -2.99
N ILE A 117 8.19 5.94 -4.30
CA ILE A 117 8.62 4.87 -5.18
C ILE A 117 9.40 5.54 -6.31
N PRO A 118 10.73 5.32 -6.41
CA PRO A 118 11.51 5.90 -7.48
C PRO A 118 11.08 5.31 -8.83
N TYR A 119 11.09 6.14 -9.86
CA TYR A 119 10.89 5.67 -11.23
C TYR A 119 12.06 4.76 -11.63
N PRO A 120 11.81 3.51 -12.09
CA PRO A 120 12.89 2.57 -12.40
C PRO A 120 13.60 2.91 -13.70
N ASP A 121 14.92 2.76 -13.72
CA ASP A 121 15.69 2.77 -14.96
C ASP A 121 15.54 1.40 -15.65
N VAL A 122 14.52 1.28 -16.51
CA VAL A 122 14.08 -0.01 -17.08
C VAL A 122 15.19 -0.83 -17.74
N GLU A 123 16.18 -0.19 -18.36
CA GLU A 123 17.29 -0.88 -19.02
C GLU A 123 18.33 -1.46 -18.05
N ARG A 124 18.44 -0.88 -16.85
CA ARG A 124 19.43 -1.25 -15.82
C ARG A 124 18.82 -2.07 -14.70
N ASP A 125 17.62 -1.72 -14.27
CA ASP A 125 17.01 -2.19 -13.04
C ASP A 125 15.94 -3.25 -13.26
N LEU A 126 15.47 -3.46 -14.50
CA LEU A 126 14.38 -4.38 -14.82
C LEU A 126 14.81 -5.41 -15.87
N ASN A 127 14.79 -6.70 -15.49
CA ASN A 127 14.96 -7.78 -16.43
C ASN A 127 13.62 -8.12 -17.13
N PRO A 128 13.53 -8.06 -18.46
CA PRO A 128 12.29 -8.23 -19.21
C PRO A 128 11.59 -9.59 -19.02
N TRP A 129 12.34 -10.65 -18.71
CA TRP A 129 11.79 -12.01 -18.56
C TRP A 129 11.45 -12.39 -17.12
N LEU A 130 11.92 -11.60 -16.14
CA LEU A 130 11.68 -11.89 -14.73
C LEU A 130 10.23 -11.74 -14.26
N PRO A 131 9.31 -10.95 -14.86
CA PRO A 131 7.95 -10.80 -14.30
C PRO A 131 7.26 -12.13 -14.03
N ILE A 132 7.39 -13.13 -14.90
CA ILE A 132 6.76 -14.45 -14.69
C ILE A 132 7.36 -15.15 -13.45
N MET A 133 8.68 -15.09 -13.28
CA MET A 133 9.37 -15.69 -12.13
C MET A 133 9.06 -14.94 -10.84
N LYS A 134 8.88 -13.61 -10.90
CA LYS A 134 8.50 -12.80 -9.73
C LYS A 134 7.20 -13.28 -9.11
N TRP A 135 6.22 -13.72 -9.91
CA TRP A 135 4.94 -14.19 -9.40
C TRP A 135 5.08 -15.50 -8.64
N LEU A 136 5.94 -16.40 -9.11
CA LEU A 136 6.27 -17.63 -8.38
C LEU A 136 6.99 -17.30 -7.06
N LEU A 137 7.95 -16.37 -7.10
CA LEU A 137 8.68 -15.89 -5.92
C LEU A 137 7.79 -15.06 -4.97
N ALA A 138 6.66 -14.54 -5.43
CA ALA A 138 5.69 -13.80 -4.62
C ALA A 138 4.81 -14.73 -3.77
N ILE A 139 4.73 -16.04 -4.08
CA ILE A 139 3.86 -16.99 -3.37
C ILE A 139 4.13 -17.02 -1.85
N PRO A 140 5.38 -17.14 -1.36
CA PRO A 140 5.66 -17.09 0.08
C PRO A 140 5.17 -15.79 0.74
N TYR A 141 5.19 -14.68 0.01
CA TYR A 141 4.69 -13.39 0.51
C TYR A 141 3.19 -13.41 0.69
N TYR A 142 2.43 -13.92 -0.26
CA TYR A 142 0.97 -13.98 -0.14
C TYR A 142 0.53 -14.79 1.07
N ILE A 143 1.24 -15.88 1.38
CA ILE A 143 0.96 -16.70 2.57
C ILE A 143 1.18 -15.87 3.84
N VAL A 144 2.35 -15.24 3.99
CA VAL A 144 2.67 -14.44 5.18
C VAL A 144 1.77 -13.20 5.28
N LEU A 145 1.46 -12.54 4.16
CA LEU A 145 0.50 -11.43 4.10
C LEU A 145 -0.86 -11.88 4.59
N ALA A 146 -1.37 -13.05 4.18
CA ALA A 146 -2.67 -13.53 4.61
C ALA A 146 -2.75 -13.64 6.15
N PHE A 147 -1.72 -14.18 6.80
CA PHE A 147 -1.65 -14.21 8.27
C PHE A 147 -1.55 -12.81 8.88
N LEU A 148 -0.73 -11.93 8.31
CA LEU A 148 -0.61 -10.55 8.79
C LEU A 148 -1.91 -9.76 8.62
N TRP A 149 -2.68 -10.02 7.57
CA TRP A 149 -3.99 -9.40 7.35
C TRP A 149 -5.00 -9.80 8.42
N ILE A 150 -5.01 -11.07 8.83
CA ILE A 150 -5.85 -11.53 9.94
C ILE A 150 -5.45 -10.80 11.23
N ALA A 151 -4.15 -10.75 11.54
CA ALA A 151 -3.64 -10.03 12.69
C ALA A 151 -3.94 -8.52 12.63
N LEU A 152 -3.88 -7.92 11.43
CA LEU A 152 -4.20 -6.52 11.19
C LEU A 152 -5.66 -6.22 11.48
N VAL A 153 -6.60 -7.06 11.03
CA VAL A 153 -8.03 -6.87 11.33
C VAL A 153 -8.26 -6.87 12.83
N ILE A 154 -7.63 -7.80 13.55
CA ILE A 154 -7.72 -7.86 15.01
C ILE A 154 -7.11 -6.60 15.64
N ALA A 155 -5.93 -6.18 15.19
CA ALA A 155 -5.26 -4.97 15.67
C ALA A 155 -6.10 -3.70 15.45
N VAL A 156 -6.72 -3.56 14.28
CA VAL A 156 -7.60 -2.41 13.96
C VAL A 156 -8.85 -2.42 14.82
N LEU A 157 -9.47 -3.58 15.07
CA LEU A 157 -10.61 -3.68 15.97
C LEU A 157 -10.24 -3.29 17.42
N ILE A 158 -9.09 -3.74 17.91
CA ILE A 158 -8.58 -3.37 19.23
C ILE A 158 -8.28 -1.86 19.27
N ALA A 159 -7.64 -1.32 18.24
CA ALA A 159 -7.34 0.10 18.14
C ALA A 159 -8.63 0.94 18.12
N TRP A 160 -9.64 0.52 17.36
CA TRP A 160 -10.94 1.20 17.31
C TRP A 160 -11.59 1.30 18.69
N VAL A 161 -11.68 0.19 19.43
CA VAL A 161 -12.19 0.20 20.81
C VAL A 161 -11.32 1.05 21.72
N SER A 162 -9.99 0.94 21.60
CA SER A 162 -9.04 1.72 22.40
C SER A 162 -9.22 3.22 22.20
N ILE A 163 -9.43 3.69 20.97
CA ILE A 163 -9.66 5.10 20.66
C ILE A 163 -11.00 5.57 21.22
N LEU A 164 -12.06 4.75 21.16
CA LEU A 164 -13.36 5.12 21.72
C LEU A 164 -13.31 5.29 23.25
N VAL A 165 -12.49 4.51 23.95
CA VAL A 165 -12.33 4.59 25.42
C VAL A 165 -11.34 5.67 25.83
N THR A 166 -10.15 5.67 25.23
CA THR A 166 -9.00 6.49 25.66
C THR A 166 -8.79 7.75 24.82
N GLY A 167 -9.39 7.85 23.64
CA GLY A 167 -9.14 8.92 22.67
C GLY A 167 -7.79 8.83 21.95
N ARG A 168 -6.99 7.78 22.19
CA ARG A 168 -5.63 7.64 21.65
C ARG A 168 -5.43 6.30 20.94
N TYR A 169 -4.56 6.30 19.93
CA TYR A 169 -4.17 5.10 19.21
C TYR A 169 -2.97 4.44 19.91
N PRO A 170 -3.04 3.18 20.35
CA PRO A 170 -1.91 2.51 20.98
C PRO A 170 -0.69 2.43 20.05
N MET A 171 0.46 2.99 20.47
CA MET A 171 1.66 3.11 19.62
C MET A 171 2.11 1.76 19.02
N GLY A 172 2.13 0.69 19.82
CA GLY A 172 2.53 -0.64 19.32
C GLY A 172 1.61 -1.21 18.23
N LEU A 173 0.30 -0.91 18.31
CA LEU A 173 -0.63 -1.29 17.24
C LEU A 173 -0.40 -0.42 16.00
N PHE A 174 -0.15 0.87 16.18
CA PHE A 174 0.12 1.78 15.07
C PHE A 174 1.35 1.34 14.28
N GLU A 175 2.46 1.07 14.97
CA GLU A 175 3.70 0.57 14.35
C GLU A 175 3.49 -0.75 13.62
N PHE A 176 2.70 -1.67 14.19
CA PHE A 176 2.36 -2.93 13.54
C PHE A 176 1.60 -2.71 12.23
N VAL A 177 0.52 -1.92 12.26
CA VAL A 177 -0.30 -1.71 11.05
C VAL A 177 0.49 -0.93 9.99
N VAL A 178 1.28 0.09 10.37
CA VAL A 178 2.21 0.79 9.45
C VAL A 178 3.23 -0.18 8.85
N GLY A 179 3.76 -1.10 9.65
CA GLY A 179 4.69 -2.14 9.19
C GLY A 179 4.08 -3.06 8.14
N VAL A 180 2.84 -3.51 8.37
CA VAL A 180 2.10 -4.35 7.41
C VAL A 180 1.82 -3.58 6.12
N MET A 181 1.41 -2.31 6.20
CA MET A 181 1.20 -1.46 5.03
C MET A 181 2.51 -1.23 4.26
N ARG A 182 3.62 -0.96 4.95
CA ARG A 182 4.96 -0.82 4.34
C ARG A 182 5.32 -2.08 3.56
N TRP A 183 5.17 -3.24 4.17
CA TRP A 183 5.49 -4.50 3.51
C TRP A 183 4.56 -4.81 2.33
N SER A 184 3.27 -4.50 2.47
CA SER A 184 2.29 -4.59 1.38
C SER A 184 2.67 -3.72 0.18
N ASN A 185 3.12 -2.48 0.42
CA ASN A 185 3.60 -1.58 -0.62
C ASN A 185 4.90 -2.08 -1.26
N ARG A 186 5.83 -2.68 -0.50
CA ARG A 186 7.05 -3.30 -1.05
C ARG A 186 6.74 -4.47 -1.98
N VAL A 187 5.82 -5.33 -1.58
CA VAL A 187 5.37 -6.47 -2.39
C VAL A 187 4.62 -5.98 -3.63
N SER A 188 3.77 -4.96 -3.49
CA SER A 188 3.05 -4.37 -4.63
C SER A 188 4.00 -3.72 -5.63
N ALA A 189 5.00 -2.98 -5.16
CA ALA A 189 6.05 -2.39 -5.98
C ALA A 189 6.81 -3.44 -6.82
N TYR A 190 7.12 -4.58 -6.20
CA TYR A 190 7.86 -5.68 -6.82
C TYR A 190 7.01 -6.49 -7.81
N ALA A 191 5.81 -6.90 -7.40
CA ALA A 191 4.99 -7.86 -8.12
C ALA A 191 3.97 -7.22 -9.09
N PHE A 192 3.43 -6.04 -8.75
CA PHE A 192 2.32 -5.43 -9.48
C PHE A 192 2.70 -4.16 -10.24
N LEU A 193 3.41 -3.24 -9.60
CA LEU A 193 3.91 -2.01 -10.23
C LEU A 193 5.14 -2.26 -11.10
N LEU A 194 5.86 -3.38 -10.90
CA LEU A 194 7.12 -3.67 -11.60
C LEU A 194 8.14 -2.52 -11.49
N ALA A 195 8.14 -1.84 -10.33
CA ALA A 195 8.98 -0.69 -10.05
C ALA A 195 10.39 -1.08 -9.57
N THR A 196 10.59 -2.32 -9.15
CA THR A 196 11.90 -2.81 -8.69
C THR A 196 12.04 -4.31 -8.88
N ASP A 197 13.25 -4.76 -9.22
CA ASP A 197 13.66 -6.17 -9.23
C ASP A 197 14.28 -6.62 -7.89
N VAL A 198 14.47 -5.70 -6.94
CA VAL A 198 15.03 -6.02 -5.62
C VAL A 198 13.99 -6.81 -4.82
N TYR A 199 14.37 -7.98 -4.34
CA TYR A 199 13.50 -8.85 -3.56
C TYR A 199 13.14 -8.19 -2.20
N PRO A 200 11.84 -8.03 -1.87
CA PRO A 200 11.44 -7.29 -0.68
C PRO A 200 11.83 -8.03 0.61
N PRO A 201 12.52 -7.40 1.57
CA PRO A 201 12.88 -8.07 2.81
C PRO A 201 11.63 -8.41 3.63
N PHE A 202 11.63 -9.57 4.29
CA PHE A 202 10.61 -9.98 5.27
C PHE A 202 10.77 -9.20 6.59
N ARG A 203 10.58 -7.88 6.52
CA ARG A 203 10.74 -6.97 7.66
C ARG A 203 9.67 -5.89 7.59
N LEU A 204 9.08 -5.62 8.75
CA LEU A 204 8.10 -4.54 8.96
C LEU A 204 8.78 -3.20 9.26
N SER A 205 10.06 -3.22 9.65
CA SER A 205 10.88 -2.04 9.91
C SER A 205 11.22 -1.27 8.62
N PRO A 206 11.63 0.02 8.75
CA PRO A 206 12.18 0.80 7.65
C PRO A 206 13.31 0.07 6.93
#